data_AF-A0A1Y1HYK2-F1
#
_entry.id   AF-A0A1Y1HYK2-F1
#
_cell.length_a   1.000
_cell.length_b   1.000
_cell.length_c   1.000
_cell.angle_alpha   90.00
_cell.angle_beta   90.00
_cell.angle_gamma   90.00
#
_symmetry.space_group_name_H-M   'P 1'
#
loop_
_entity.id
_entity.type
_entity.pdbx_description
1 polymer ?
#
loop_
_entity_poly.entity_id
_entity_poly.type
_entity_poly.pdbx_seq_one_letter_code
_entity_poly.pdbx_strand_id
1 'polypeptide(L)'
;MALIPPHPWVHAVVAIIGTLVCLYSFLGRLWKGTFLTSEVMAATAVGVIIGPAAARIIDPQTQLSRHTLYGIVEAFSASVLAVQSVSIALSLPQCYYERNWRSVLILVGPLMLVTWAISFGLAVALFVGRLGVLNCLLIGATLTPTDPILASTIVEGRSAETYIPEELRNILQAESALNDGAAYPHVALAVLLLDPDFSKGEAIARWFYKGWAYDMFLGIAMGAAYGFCCRLLNILGRRYKLVERQSFLAHVFGMALGVVGTVTLVGSEGVLASTVAGIAFTAREPAEEAEKYEARAGIEAIIVMTYFVFFGAILPYKRWDEIGVWRLSLFSLAVIFLRRMPAVILLSPWIPALDPHEDFRVTLTNVSG
;
A
#
# COMPACT_ATOMS: atom_id res chain seq x y z
N MET A 1 -17.09 -22.13 -32.08
CA MET A 1 -16.00 -21.57 -32.91
C MET A 1 -16.18 -20.06 -32.92
N ALA A 2 -15.30 -19.29 -32.28
CA ALA A 2 -15.56 -17.88 -32.02
C ALA A 2 -15.60 -17.08 -33.33
N LEU A 3 -16.73 -16.38 -33.57
CA LEU A 3 -17.00 -15.56 -34.76
C LEU A 3 -16.17 -14.26 -34.81
N ILE A 4 -15.48 -13.92 -33.73
CA ILE A 4 -14.60 -12.75 -33.61
C ILE A 4 -13.23 -13.27 -33.19
N PRO A 5 -12.15 -12.95 -33.93
CA PRO A 5 -10.81 -13.37 -33.54
C PRO A 5 -10.47 -12.73 -32.19
N PRO A 6 -10.08 -13.51 -31.17
CA PRO A 6 -9.70 -12.99 -29.87
C PRO A 6 -8.51 -12.04 -30.02
N HIS A 7 -8.44 -10.96 -29.24
CA HIS A 7 -7.24 -10.13 -29.16
C HIS A 7 -6.13 -10.95 -28.49
N PRO A 8 -5.13 -11.46 -29.24
CA PRO A 8 -4.25 -12.52 -28.75
C PRO A 8 -3.42 -12.10 -27.55
N TRP A 9 -3.07 -10.82 -27.47
CA TRP A 9 -2.32 -10.25 -26.34
C TRP A 9 -3.15 -10.26 -25.04
N VAL A 10 -4.45 -9.92 -25.08
CA VAL A 10 -5.32 -9.91 -23.89
C VAL A 10 -5.42 -11.31 -23.28
N HIS A 11 -5.65 -12.32 -24.11
CA HIS A 11 -5.74 -13.70 -23.65
C HIS A 11 -4.40 -14.24 -23.18
N ALA A 12 -3.28 -13.80 -23.78
CA ALA A 12 -1.95 -14.12 -23.27
C ALA A 12 -1.76 -13.53 -21.86
N VAL A 13 -2.18 -12.29 -21.61
CA VAL A 13 -2.11 -11.66 -20.27
C VAL A 13 -2.89 -12.49 -19.25
N VAL A 14 -4.13 -12.84 -19.56
CA VAL A 14 -4.99 -13.64 -18.68
C VAL A 14 -4.37 -15.01 -18.40
N ALA A 15 -3.85 -15.69 -19.43
CA ALA A 15 -3.21 -16.98 -19.28
C ALA A 15 -1.93 -16.90 -18.41
N ILE A 16 -1.11 -15.88 -18.62
CA ILE A 16 0.13 -15.65 -17.84
C ILE A 16 -0.19 -15.37 -16.38
N ILE A 17 -1.13 -14.47 -16.10
CA ILE A 17 -1.54 -14.14 -14.72
C ILE A 17 -2.12 -15.38 -14.04
N GLY A 18 -3.06 -16.07 -14.70
CA GLY A 18 -3.68 -17.28 -14.14
C GLY A 18 -2.65 -18.37 -13.84
N THR A 19 -1.70 -18.57 -14.75
CA THR A 19 -0.62 -19.55 -14.56
C THR A 19 0.31 -19.14 -13.43
N LEU A 20 0.67 -17.86 -13.33
CA LEU A 20 1.51 -17.33 -12.25
C LEU A 20 0.84 -17.52 -10.88
N VAL A 21 -0.43 -17.16 -10.76
CA VAL A 21 -1.21 -17.34 -9.52
C VAL A 21 -1.28 -18.82 -9.14
N CYS A 22 -1.56 -19.71 -10.10
CA CYS A 22 -1.57 -21.15 -9.86
C CYS A 22 -0.20 -21.65 -9.39
N LEU A 23 0.88 -21.29 -10.10
CA LEU A 23 2.24 -21.68 -9.74
C LEU A 23 2.63 -21.18 -8.36
N TYR A 24 2.31 -19.92 -8.02
CA TYR A 24 2.56 -19.37 -6.70
C TYR A 24 1.77 -20.10 -5.61
N SER A 25 0.50 -20.45 -5.89
CA SER A 25 -0.35 -21.20 -4.96
C SER A 25 0.21 -22.62 -4.70
N PHE A 26 0.71 -23.30 -5.74
CA PHE A 26 1.28 -24.65 -5.61
C PHE A 26 2.69 -24.67 -5.02
N LEU A 27 3.55 -23.73 -5.43
CA LEU A 27 4.96 -23.68 -5.07
C LEU A 27 5.24 -22.75 -3.88
N GLY A 28 4.24 -22.07 -3.33
CA GLY A 28 4.41 -21.02 -2.33
C GLY A 28 5.20 -21.47 -1.10
N ARG A 29 5.08 -22.75 -0.67
CA ARG A 29 5.90 -23.29 0.43
C ARG A 29 7.37 -23.41 0.08
N LEU A 30 7.69 -23.90 -1.13
CA LEU A 30 9.07 -23.96 -1.61
C LEU A 30 9.60 -22.54 -1.81
N TRP A 31 8.79 -21.67 -2.42
CA TRP A 31 9.19 -20.32 -2.77
C TRP A 31 9.52 -19.50 -1.51
N LYS A 32 8.61 -19.48 -0.52
CA LYS A 32 8.80 -18.82 0.77
C LYS A 32 9.92 -19.46 1.61
N GLY A 33 10.20 -20.75 1.41
CA GLY A 33 11.21 -21.50 2.16
C GLY A 33 12.63 -21.44 1.59
N THR A 34 12.81 -21.09 0.31
CA THR A 34 14.12 -21.11 -0.37
C THR A 34 14.55 -19.78 -0.98
N PHE A 35 13.60 -18.93 -1.37
CA PHE A 35 13.92 -17.63 -1.96
C PHE A 35 13.38 -16.50 -1.07
N LEU A 36 14.18 -15.45 -0.87
CA LEU A 36 13.80 -14.22 -0.17
C LEU A 36 12.86 -13.31 -1.00
N THR A 37 12.28 -13.80 -2.09
CA THR A 37 11.49 -13.01 -3.04
C THR A 37 10.01 -13.02 -2.69
N SER A 38 9.42 -11.83 -2.49
CA SER A 38 7.98 -11.68 -2.28
C SER A 38 7.17 -11.96 -3.56
N GLU A 39 5.88 -12.25 -3.41
CA GLU A 39 4.94 -12.41 -4.54
C GLU A 39 4.92 -11.19 -5.47
N VAL A 40 5.06 -10.00 -4.90
CA VAL A 40 5.18 -8.71 -5.58
C VAL A 40 6.40 -8.68 -6.50
N MET A 41 7.57 -9.08 -5.99
CA MET A 41 8.80 -9.08 -6.78
C MET A 41 8.72 -10.10 -7.91
N ALA A 42 8.17 -11.28 -7.65
CA ALA A 42 7.96 -12.31 -8.67
C ALA A 42 6.99 -11.83 -9.77
N ALA A 43 5.85 -11.26 -9.38
CA ALA A 43 4.87 -10.68 -10.30
C ALA A 43 5.46 -9.56 -11.15
N THR A 44 6.21 -8.64 -10.52
CA THR A 44 6.89 -7.55 -11.23
C THR A 44 7.91 -8.08 -12.22
N ALA A 45 8.72 -9.08 -11.84
CA ALA A 45 9.70 -9.70 -12.73
C ALA A 45 9.03 -10.37 -13.94
N VAL A 46 7.91 -11.08 -13.74
CA VAL A 46 7.11 -11.61 -14.84
C VAL A 46 6.61 -10.49 -15.75
N GLY A 47 6.09 -9.39 -15.17
CA GLY A 47 5.71 -8.18 -15.89
C GLY A 47 6.84 -7.60 -16.76
N VAL A 48 8.06 -7.54 -16.22
CA VAL A 48 9.26 -7.09 -16.96
C VAL A 48 9.56 -8.02 -18.14
N ILE A 49 9.50 -9.34 -17.90
CA ILE A 49 9.81 -10.36 -18.92
C ILE A 49 8.82 -10.32 -20.07
N ILE A 50 7.52 -10.21 -19.77
CA ILE A 50 6.47 -10.21 -20.80
C ILE A 50 6.29 -8.84 -21.46
N GLY A 51 6.73 -7.78 -20.76
CA GLY A 51 6.65 -6.40 -21.17
C GLY A 51 7.63 -6.01 -22.28
N PRO A 52 7.72 -4.71 -22.59
CA PRO A 52 8.49 -4.19 -23.72
C PRO A 52 10.01 -4.39 -23.59
N ALA A 53 10.51 -4.65 -22.37
CA ALA A 53 11.93 -4.84 -22.08
C ALA A 53 12.49 -6.15 -22.62
N ALA A 54 11.69 -7.22 -22.70
CA ALA A 54 12.17 -8.55 -23.08
C ALA A 54 11.29 -9.19 -24.18
N ALA A 55 10.25 -9.95 -23.80
CA ALA A 55 9.48 -10.75 -24.74
C ALA A 55 8.51 -9.93 -25.61
N ARG A 56 8.20 -8.68 -25.23
CA ARG A 56 7.30 -7.76 -25.96
C ARG A 56 5.93 -8.37 -26.29
N ILE A 57 5.43 -9.23 -25.41
CA ILE A 57 4.11 -9.84 -25.53
C ILE A 57 3.02 -8.78 -25.27
N ILE A 58 3.29 -7.87 -24.33
CA ILE A 58 2.42 -6.76 -23.97
C ILE A 58 3.26 -5.48 -24.00
N ASP A 59 2.70 -4.43 -24.60
CA ASP A 59 3.28 -3.09 -24.56
C ASP A 59 2.15 -2.06 -24.36
N PRO A 60 1.70 -1.86 -23.11
CA PRO A 60 0.58 -0.97 -22.84
C PRO A 60 0.87 0.48 -23.25
N GLN A 61 2.14 0.88 -23.30
CA GLN A 61 2.54 2.23 -23.68
C GLN A 61 2.33 2.53 -25.17
N THR A 62 2.36 1.52 -26.04
CA THR A 62 2.05 1.66 -27.47
C THR A 62 0.60 1.33 -27.80
N GLN A 63 -0.04 0.48 -26.99
CA GLN A 63 -1.42 0.03 -27.20
C GLN A 63 -2.47 1.01 -26.67
N LEU A 64 -2.15 1.81 -25.65
CA LEU A 64 -3.09 2.74 -25.02
C LEU A 64 -2.58 4.19 -25.11
N SER A 65 -3.51 5.14 -25.14
CA SER A 65 -3.16 6.56 -24.98
C SER A 65 -2.56 6.80 -23.58
N ARG A 66 -1.62 7.76 -23.45
CA ARG A 66 -1.01 8.08 -22.15
C ARG A 66 -2.04 8.42 -21.08
N HIS A 67 -3.07 9.20 -21.43
CA HIS A 67 -4.15 9.57 -20.52
C HIS A 67 -4.91 8.34 -20.03
N THR A 68 -5.30 7.45 -20.95
CA THR A 68 -6.00 6.20 -20.59
C THR A 68 -5.13 5.28 -19.74
N LEU A 69 -3.85 5.11 -20.11
CA LEU A 69 -2.93 4.24 -19.39
C LEU A 69 -2.75 4.69 -17.94
N TYR A 70 -2.44 5.97 -17.70
CA TYR A 70 -2.23 6.47 -16.35
C TYR A 70 -3.52 6.51 -15.53
N GLY A 71 -4.68 6.77 -16.15
CA GLY A 71 -5.97 6.63 -15.47
C GLY A 71 -6.28 5.20 -15.04
N ILE A 72 -5.91 4.18 -15.84
CA ILE A 72 -6.01 2.77 -15.44
C ILE A 72 -5.04 2.46 -14.29
N VAL A 73 -3.79 2.94 -14.37
CA VAL A 73 -2.79 2.74 -13.30
C VAL A 73 -3.29 3.33 -11.99
N GLU A 74 -3.79 4.57 -12.02
CA GLU A 74 -4.35 5.26 -10.87
C GLU A 74 -5.52 4.46 -10.28
N ALA A 75 -6.57 4.19 -11.06
CA ALA A 75 -7.75 3.48 -10.58
C ALA A 75 -7.43 2.07 -10.05
N PHE A 76 -6.54 1.34 -10.74
CA PHE A 76 -6.17 -0.01 -10.32
C PHE A 76 -5.30 0.01 -9.06
N SER A 77 -4.32 0.91 -8.97
CA SER A 77 -3.49 1.07 -7.76
C SER A 77 -4.32 1.47 -6.55
N ALA A 78 -5.22 2.45 -6.69
CA ALA A 78 -6.12 2.88 -5.62
C ALA A 78 -7.02 1.73 -5.14
N SER A 79 -7.51 0.90 -6.06
CA SER A 79 -8.33 -0.28 -5.73
C SER A 79 -7.53 -1.31 -4.93
N VAL A 80 -6.28 -1.58 -5.31
CA VAL A 80 -5.39 -2.52 -4.62
C VAL A 80 -5.06 -2.03 -3.21
N LEU A 81 -4.67 -0.75 -3.08
CA LEU A 81 -4.35 -0.14 -1.78
C LEU A 81 -5.57 -0.08 -0.86
N ALA A 82 -6.75 0.23 -1.41
CA ALA A 82 -8.00 0.23 -0.64
C ALA A 82 -8.32 -1.16 -0.09
N VAL A 83 -8.21 -2.20 -0.92
CA VAL A 83 -8.45 -3.58 -0.49
C VAL A 83 -7.49 -3.97 0.64
N GLN A 84 -6.20 -3.66 0.50
CA GLN A 84 -5.15 -3.98 1.49
C GLN A 84 -5.27 -3.21 2.79
N SER A 85 -5.70 -1.95 2.71
CA SER A 85 -5.89 -1.13 3.89
C SER A 85 -7.09 -1.62 4.72
N VAL A 86 -8.17 -2.05 4.05
CA VAL A 86 -9.42 -2.50 4.69
C VAL A 86 -9.33 -3.84 5.41
N SER A 87 -8.98 -4.95 4.76
CA SER A 87 -7.57 -5.28 4.71
C SER A 87 -7.02 -5.46 6.12
N ILE A 88 -5.88 -4.83 6.34
CA ILE A 88 -5.21 -4.70 7.62
C ILE A 88 -6.14 -4.19 8.75
N ALA A 89 -7.01 -3.22 8.48
CA ALA A 89 -7.91 -2.71 9.51
C ALA A 89 -8.84 -3.77 10.11
N LEU A 90 -9.15 -4.83 9.35
CA LEU A 90 -9.88 -6.00 9.82
C LEU A 90 -9.02 -6.96 10.64
N SER A 91 -7.74 -7.15 10.28
CA SER A 91 -6.86 -8.09 11.01
C SER A 91 -6.42 -7.59 12.38
N LEU A 92 -6.50 -6.28 12.62
CA LEU A 92 -6.10 -5.68 13.89
C LEU A 92 -7.12 -5.94 15.02
N PRO A 93 -6.67 -5.97 16.29
CA PRO A 93 -7.56 -6.10 17.44
C PRO A 93 -8.63 -5.00 17.52
N GLN A 94 -9.71 -5.30 18.24
CA GLN A 94 -10.79 -4.34 18.47
C GLN A 94 -10.26 -3.05 19.14
N CYS A 95 -10.74 -1.90 18.68
CA CYS A 95 -10.33 -0.57 19.17
C CYS A 95 -8.80 -0.35 19.10
N TYR A 96 -8.05 -1.05 18.23
CA TYR A 96 -6.59 -0.97 18.23
C TYR A 96 -6.07 0.46 18.05
N TYR A 97 -6.61 1.20 17.08
CA TYR A 97 -6.23 2.59 16.81
C TYR A 97 -6.60 3.53 17.96
N GLU A 98 -7.71 3.29 18.67
CA GLU A 98 -8.11 4.08 19.85
C GLU A 98 -7.15 3.85 21.02
N ARG A 99 -6.69 2.61 21.22
CA ARG A 99 -5.75 2.24 22.29
C ARG A 99 -4.33 2.71 22.00
N ASN A 100 -3.88 2.61 20.75
CA ASN A 100 -2.50 2.87 20.33
C ASN A 100 -2.33 4.20 19.57
N TRP A 101 -3.28 5.13 19.70
CA TRP A 101 -3.31 6.37 18.90
C TRP A 101 -2.02 7.19 18.99
N ARG A 102 -1.34 7.21 20.14
CA ARG A 102 -0.07 7.94 20.31
C ARG A 102 1.03 7.35 19.44
N SER A 103 1.20 6.02 19.49
CA SER A 103 2.19 5.30 18.68
C SER A 103 1.91 5.53 17.19
N VAL A 104 0.66 5.34 16.78
CA VAL A 104 0.24 5.54 15.38
C VAL A 104 0.48 6.98 14.92
N LEU A 105 0.13 7.98 15.74
CA LEU A 105 0.31 9.39 15.40
C LEU A 105 1.80 9.74 15.20
N ILE A 106 2.69 9.18 16.01
CA ILE A 106 4.13 9.42 15.91
C ILE A 106 4.72 8.78 14.65
N LEU A 107 4.24 7.59 14.30
CA LEU A 107 4.65 6.87 13.09
C LEU A 107 4.15 7.57 11.81
N VAL A 108 2.86 7.89 11.74
CA VAL A 108 2.23 8.49 10.54
C VAL A 108 2.55 9.99 10.41
N GLY A 109 2.86 10.68 11.51
CA GLY A 109 3.20 12.11 11.49
C GLY A 109 4.71 12.36 11.45
N PRO A 110 5.36 12.58 12.62
CA PRO A 110 6.79 12.88 12.71
C PRO A 110 7.71 11.93 11.96
N LEU A 111 7.54 10.61 12.12
CA LEU A 111 8.42 9.63 11.47
C LEU A 111 8.28 9.72 9.95
N MET A 112 7.04 9.73 9.45
CA MET A 112 6.76 9.90 8.03
C MET A 112 7.41 11.18 7.47
N LEU A 113 7.31 12.31 8.16
CA LEU A 113 7.94 13.58 7.76
C LEU A 113 9.47 13.49 7.69
N VAL A 114 10.10 12.86 8.69
CA VAL A 114 11.57 12.67 8.72
C VAL A 114 12.00 11.75 7.58
N THR A 115 11.30 10.63 7.36
CA THR A 115 11.64 9.71 6.26
C THR A 115 11.44 10.35 4.88
N TRP A 116 10.43 11.21 4.73
CA TRP A 116 10.23 12.03 3.54
C TRP A 116 11.40 12.99 3.30
N ALA A 117 11.80 13.74 4.34
CA ALA A 117 12.91 14.69 4.26
C ALA A 117 14.23 14.00 3.90
N ILE A 118 14.51 12.82 4.47
CA ILE A 118 15.69 12.02 4.12
C ILE A 118 15.62 11.59 2.64
N SER A 119 14.48 11.05 2.20
CA SER A 119 14.30 10.58 0.82
C SER A 119 14.42 11.73 -0.19
N PHE A 120 13.86 12.89 0.13
CA PHE A 120 14.04 14.13 -0.63
C PHE A 120 15.50 14.57 -0.69
N GLY A 121 16.21 14.59 0.45
CA GLY A 121 17.63 14.96 0.50
C GLY A 121 18.51 14.03 -0.33
N LEU A 122 18.27 12.72 -0.26
CA LEU A 122 18.95 11.72 -1.09
C LEU A 122 18.66 11.93 -2.59
N ALA A 123 17.41 12.23 -2.94
CA ALA A 123 17.02 12.51 -4.32
C ALA A 123 17.70 13.79 -4.84
N VAL A 124 17.75 14.85 -4.04
CA VAL A 124 18.47 16.09 -4.38
C VAL A 124 19.96 15.80 -4.61
N ALA A 125 20.59 15.06 -3.69
CA ALA A 125 22.02 14.75 -3.79
C ALA A 125 22.39 14.02 -5.10
N LEU A 126 21.52 13.14 -5.62
CA LEU A 126 21.81 12.31 -6.79
C LEU A 126 21.21 12.82 -8.10
N PHE A 127 20.09 13.55 -8.05
CA PHE A 127 19.29 13.87 -9.23
C PHE A 127 19.03 15.36 -9.47
N VAL A 128 19.38 16.27 -8.56
CA VAL A 128 19.02 17.71 -8.70
C VAL A 128 19.51 18.32 -10.02
N GLY A 129 20.72 17.98 -10.47
CA GLY A 129 21.28 18.51 -11.72
C GLY A 129 20.61 18.00 -13.01
N ARG A 130 19.76 16.96 -12.92
CA ARG A 130 19.03 16.40 -14.08
C ARG A 130 17.53 16.63 -14.02
N LEU A 131 16.94 16.50 -12.82
CA LEU A 131 15.50 16.55 -12.62
C LEU A 131 15.04 17.87 -11.99
N GLY A 132 15.93 18.64 -11.36
CA GLY A 132 15.56 19.81 -10.58
C GLY A 132 14.97 19.47 -9.21
N VAL A 133 14.89 20.47 -8.33
CA VAL A 133 14.54 20.29 -6.92
C VAL A 133 13.10 19.79 -6.73
N LEU A 134 12.15 20.31 -7.50
CA LEU A 134 10.73 19.96 -7.35
C LEU A 134 10.44 18.50 -7.74
N ASN A 135 11.10 17.98 -8.77
CA ASN A 135 11.00 16.56 -9.10
C ASN A 135 11.66 15.67 -8.04
N CYS A 136 12.74 16.13 -7.40
CA CYS A 136 13.32 15.42 -6.26
C CYS A 136 12.36 15.41 -5.06
N LEU A 137 11.61 16.49 -4.84
CA LEU A 137 10.57 16.59 -3.80
C LEU A 137 9.46 15.56 -4.06
N LEU A 138 9.02 15.44 -5.31
CA LEU A 138 8.04 14.44 -5.73
C LEU A 138 8.56 13.00 -5.54
N ILE A 139 9.81 12.72 -5.93
CA ILE A 139 10.45 11.41 -5.70
C ILE A 139 10.47 11.06 -4.21
N GLY A 140 10.85 12.03 -3.36
CA GLY A 140 10.80 11.86 -1.91
C GLY A 140 9.37 11.55 -1.43
N ALA A 141 8.38 12.30 -1.92
CA ALA A 141 6.98 12.11 -1.54
C ALA A 141 6.45 10.71 -1.92
N THR A 142 6.76 10.21 -3.12
CA THR A 142 6.35 8.87 -3.55
C THR A 142 7.00 7.74 -2.76
N LEU A 143 8.13 8.01 -2.10
CA LEU A 143 8.82 7.07 -1.23
C LEU A 143 8.42 7.20 0.24
N THR A 144 7.53 8.12 0.58
CA THR A 144 7.08 8.34 1.96
C THR A 144 6.26 7.16 2.52
N PRO A 145 5.24 6.63 1.80
CA PRO A 145 4.45 5.52 2.34
C PRO A 145 5.28 4.25 2.53
N THR A 146 4.90 3.45 3.51
CA THR A 146 5.52 2.15 3.82
C THR A 146 4.58 1.04 3.40
N ASP A 147 4.96 0.36 2.31
CA ASP A 147 4.09 -0.59 1.60
C ASP A 147 3.51 -1.68 2.55
N PRO A 148 2.18 -1.74 2.73
CA PRO A 148 1.51 -2.78 3.52
C PRO A 148 1.74 -4.19 3.00
N ILE A 149 1.98 -4.37 1.70
CA ILE A 149 2.20 -5.68 1.08
C ILE A 149 3.56 -6.23 1.47
N LEU A 150 4.58 -5.39 1.39
CA LEU A 150 5.92 -5.81 1.79
C LEU A 150 6.00 -5.94 3.31
N ALA A 151 5.31 -5.07 4.06
CA ALA A 151 5.19 -5.21 5.51
C ALA A 151 4.50 -6.53 5.90
N SER A 152 3.36 -6.88 5.28
CA SER A 152 2.63 -8.12 5.56
C SER A 152 3.49 -9.35 5.24
N THR A 153 4.32 -9.33 4.19
CA THR A 153 5.23 -10.47 3.91
C THR A 153 6.30 -10.72 4.98
N ILE A 154 6.65 -9.71 5.78
CA ILE A 154 7.64 -9.81 6.87
C ILE A 154 6.95 -10.11 8.21
N VAL A 155 5.74 -9.58 8.39
CA VAL A 155 5.00 -9.59 9.65
C VAL A 155 4.04 -10.78 9.75
N GLU A 156 3.64 -11.36 8.62
CA GLU A 156 2.72 -12.49 8.55
C GLU A 156 3.44 -13.80 8.21
N GLY A 157 2.93 -14.90 8.75
CA GLY A 157 3.43 -16.25 8.52
C GLY A 157 4.21 -16.83 9.69
N ARG A 158 4.43 -18.15 9.63
CA ARG A 158 4.94 -18.94 10.76
C ARG A 158 6.27 -18.44 11.33
N SER A 159 7.19 -17.98 10.49
CA SER A 159 8.46 -17.43 10.93
C SER A 159 8.29 -16.09 11.65
N ALA A 160 7.46 -15.19 11.13
CA ALA A 160 7.18 -13.91 11.77
C ALA A 160 6.46 -14.07 13.11
N GLU A 161 5.49 -14.99 13.19
CA GLU A 161 4.81 -15.39 14.42
C GLU A 161 5.75 -15.94 15.49
N THR A 162 6.87 -16.54 15.09
CA THR A 162 7.85 -17.12 16.00
C THR A 162 8.84 -16.08 16.53
N TYR A 163 9.24 -15.10 15.71
CA TYR A 163 10.37 -14.21 16.00
C TYR A 163 10.00 -12.76 16.27
N ILE A 164 8.77 -12.32 15.96
CA ILE A 164 8.34 -10.93 16.10
C ILE A 164 7.14 -10.84 17.07
N PRO A 165 7.26 -10.08 18.17
CA PRO A 165 6.16 -9.89 19.12
C PRO A 165 4.88 -9.40 18.44
N GLU A 166 3.73 -9.89 18.90
CA GLU A 166 2.42 -9.56 18.32
C GLU A 166 2.15 -8.04 18.32
N GLU A 167 2.54 -7.34 19.38
CA GLU A 167 2.36 -5.89 19.48
C GLU A 167 3.13 -5.13 18.39
N LEU A 168 4.38 -5.55 18.13
CA LEU A 168 5.22 -4.97 17.08
C LEU A 168 4.65 -5.27 15.69
N ARG A 169 4.09 -6.47 15.50
CA ARG A 169 3.42 -6.86 14.25
C ARG A 169 2.17 -6.00 14.01
N ASN A 170 1.32 -5.86 15.02
CA ASN A 170 0.10 -5.08 14.94
C ASN A 170 0.38 -3.59 14.70
N ILE A 171 1.40 -3.00 15.32
CA ILE A 171 1.70 -1.58 15.12
C ILE A 171 2.28 -1.31 13.73
N LEU A 172 3.13 -2.20 13.21
CA LEU A 172 3.68 -2.09 11.86
C LEU A 172 2.57 -2.21 10.81
N GLN A 173 1.62 -3.13 10.99
CA GLN A 173 0.45 -3.23 10.13
C GLN A 173 -0.40 -1.95 10.20
N ALA A 174 -0.71 -1.48 11.42
CA ALA A 174 -1.51 -0.27 11.62
C ALA A 174 -0.88 0.99 10.99
N GLU A 175 0.44 1.13 11.11
CA GLU A 175 1.21 2.18 10.44
C GLU A 175 1.07 2.08 8.92
N SER A 176 1.34 0.90 8.35
CA SER A 176 1.30 0.69 6.89
C SER A 176 -0.08 0.99 6.29
N ALA A 177 -1.17 0.62 6.95
CA ALA A 177 -2.53 0.90 6.45
C ALA A 177 -2.89 2.39 6.42
N LEU A 178 -2.35 3.20 7.35
CA LEU A 178 -2.59 4.64 7.38
C LEU A 178 -1.61 5.43 6.49
N ASN A 179 -0.37 4.96 6.38
CA ASN A 179 0.69 5.66 5.66
C ASN A 179 0.38 5.87 4.17
N ASP A 180 -0.29 4.92 3.51
CA ASP A 180 -0.62 5.04 2.09
C ASP A 180 -1.54 6.23 1.79
N GLY A 181 -2.57 6.42 2.61
CA GLY A 181 -3.47 7.59 2.51
C GLY A 181 -2.82 8.86 3.05
N ALA A 182 -2.07 8.77 4.16
CA ALA A 182 -1.44 9.91 4.81
C ALA A 182 -0.25 10.50 4.01
N ALA A 183 0.27 9.77 3.02
CA ALA A 183 1.27 10.28 2.08
C ALA A 183 0.70 11.33 1.11
N TYR A 184 -0.63 11.38 0.91
CA TYR A 184 -1.27 12.26 -0.06
C TYR A 184 -0.83 13.74 0.03
N PRO A 185 -0.79 14.39 1.20
CA PRO A 185 -0.37 15.78 1.30
C PRO A 185 1.08 16.02 0.83
N HIS A 186 1.97 15.04 0.98
CA HIS A 186 3.35 15.15 0.53
C HIS A 186 3.43 15.14 -1.00
N VAL A 187 2.67 14.25 -1.64
CA VAL A 187 2.59 14.15 -3.10
C VAL A 187 1.88 15.38 -3.67
N ALA A 188 0.75 15.78 -3.07
CA ALA A 188 -0.03 16.94 -3.48
C ALA A 188 0.80 18.23 -3.45
N LEU A 189 1.61 18.45 -2.41
CA LEU A 189 2.51 19.61 -2.35
C LEU A 189 3.47 19.64 -3.53
N ALA A 190 4.12 18.51 -3.83
CA ALA A 190 5.08 18.43 -4.92
C ALA A 190 4.43 18.64 -6.29
N VAL A 191 3.26 18.03 -6.52
CA VAL A 191 2.48 18.18 -7.76
C VAL A 191 1.99 19.62 -7.94
N LEU A 192 1.42 20.24 -6.90
CA LEU A 192 0.94 21.62 -6.97
C LEU A 192 2.07 22.63 -7.20
N LEU A 193 3.27 22.38 -6.68
CA LEU A 193 4.44 23.23 -6.94
C LEU A 193 5.04 23.03 -8.34
N LEU A 194 4.82 21.85 -8.96
CA LEU A 194 5.25 21.55 -10.32
C LEU A 194 4.29 22.10 -11.38
N ASP A 195 3.05 22.39 -10.99
CA ASP A 195 2.03 22.91 -11.89
C ASP A 195 2.37 24.36 -12.31
N PRO A 196 2.58 24.62 -13.61
CA PRO A 196 2.93 25.96 -14.10
C PRO A 196 1.80 26.97 -13.97
N ASP A 197 0.55 26.53 -13.80
CA ASP A 197 -0.61 27.41 -13.72
C ASP A 197 -0.73 28.11 -12.35
N PHE A 198 -0.02 27.62 -11.33
CA PHE A 198 -0.06 28.17 -9.98
C PHE A 198 1.20 28.93 -9.61
N SER A 199 1.02 30.08 -8.98
CA SER A 199 2.13 30.71 -8.24
C SER A 199 2.50 29.85 -7.03
N LYS A 200 3.76 29.95 -6.55
CA LYS A 200 4.19 29.19 -5.35
C LYS A 200 3.30 29.44 -4.12
N GLY A 201 2.84 30.69 -3.95
CA GLY A 201 1.93 31.04 -2.85
C GLY A 201 0.57 30.39 -3.01
N GLU A 202 0.02 30.36 -4.23
CA GLU A 202 -1.24 29.70 -4.53
C GLU A 202 -1.14 28.18 -4.37
N ALA A 203 -0.05 27.56 -4.82
CA ALA A 203 0.21 26.13 -4.64
C ALA A 203 0.22 25.75 -3.16
N ILE A 204 0.89 26.53 -2.30
CA ILE A 204 0.91 26.31 -0.84
C ILE A 204 -0.48 26.53 -0.23
N ALA A 205 -1.20 27.56 -0.65
CA ALA A 205 -2.56 27.81 -0.16
C ALA A 205 -3.51 26.66 -0.53
N ARG A 206 -3.48 26.19 -1.79
CA ARG A 206 -4.26 25.04 -2.25
C ARG A 206 -3.86 23.76 -1.54
N TRP A 207 -2.57 23.54 -1.31
CA TRP A 207 -2.10 22.40 -0.54
C TRP A 207 -2.70 22.38 0.87
N PHE A 208 -2.76 23.54 1.54
CA PHE A 208 -3.35 23.64 2.87
C PHE A 208 -4.88 23.46 2.86
N TYR A 209 -5.61 24.24 2.05
CA TYR A 209 -7.08 24.21 2.09
C TYR A 209 -7.68 23.02 1.34
N LYS A 210 -7.17 22.69 0.15
CA LYS A 210 -7.68 21.55 -0.61
C LYS A 210 -7.07 20.25 -0.08
N GLY A 211 -5.75 20.15 -0.04
CA GLY A 211 -5.07 18.91 0.32
C GLY A 211 -5.34 18.47 1.76
N TRP A 212 -5.16 19.35 2.74
CA TRP A 212 -5.41 19.00 4.15
C TRP A 212 -6.88 19.18 4.56
N ALA A 213 -7.47 20.36 4.34
CA ALA A 213 -8.78 20.64 4.91
C ALA A 213 -9.95 20.00 4.14
N TYR A 214 -9.85 19.85 2.81
CA TYR A 214 -10.87 19.19 2.01
C TYR A 214 -10.58 17.69 1.87
N ASP A 215 -9.52 17.30 1.15
CA ASP A 215 -9.28 15.91 0.74
C ASP A 215 -9.08 14.96 1.94
N MET A 216 -8.26 15.33 2.93
CA MET A 216 -8.02 14.48 4.10
C MET A 216 -9.24 14.43 5.02
N PHE A 217 -9.79 15.58 5.42
CA PHE A 217 -10.91 15.61 6.37
C PHE A 217 -12.19 15.01 5.78
N LEU A 218 -12.51 15.32 4.52
CA LEU A 218 -13.66 14.75 3.83
C LEU A 218 -13.48 13.25 3.61
N GLY A 219 -12.28 12.79 3.23
CA GLY A 219 -11.96 11.38 3.11
C GLY A 219 -12.15 10.63 4.44
N ILE A 220 -11.65 11.18 5.55
CA ILE A 220 -11.87 10.62 6.90
C ILE A 220 -13.36 10.60 7.25
N ALA A 221 -14.09 11.70 7.05
CA ALA A 221 -15.50 11.79 7.40
C ALA A 221 -16.36 10.82 6.57
N MET A 222 -16.16 10.78 5.26
CA MET A 222 -16.88 9.86 4.36
C MET A 222 -16.50 8.41 4.61
N GLY A 223 -15.22 8.11 4.81
CA GLY A 223 -14.75 6.77 5.16
C GLY A 223 -15.37 6.27 6.47
N ALA A 224 -15.34 7.11 7.51
CA ALA A 224 -15.96 6.78 8.80
C ALA A 224 -17.47 6.55 8.67
N ALA A 225 -18.17 7.41 7.93
CA ALA A 225 -19.60 7.27 7.67
C ALA A 225 -19.91 5.99 6.90
N TYR A 226 -19.15 5.67 5.85
CA TYR A 226 -19.34 4.47 5.04
C TYR A 226 -19.09 3.20 5.86
N GLY A 227 -17.96 3.12 6.59
CA GLY A 227 -17.64 1.99 7.45
C GLY A 227 -18.67 1.79 8.57
N PHE A 228 -19.15 2.89 9.17
CA PHE A 228 -20.25 2.84 10.14
C PHE A 228 -21.56 2.30 9.52
N CYS A 229 -21.92 2.73 8.32
CA CYS A 229 -23.08 2.21 7.59
C CYS A 229 -22.94 0.72 7.29
N CYS A 230 -21.79 0.27 6.76
CA CYS A 230 -21.50 -1.14 6.53
C CYS A 230 -21.64 -1.98 7.80
N ARG A 231 -21.12 -1.46 8.91
CA ARG A 231 -21.25 -2.10 10.22
C ARG A 231 -22.70 -2.20 10.68
N LEU A 232 -23.48 -1.13 10.56
CA LEU A 232 -24.90 -1.13 10.91
C LEU A 232 -25.65 -2.17 10.08
N LEU A 233 -25.37 -2.25 8.78
CA LEU A 233 -25.93 -3.26 7.89
C LEU A 233 -25.51 -4.68 8.28
N ASN A 234 -24.26 -4.90 8.70
CA ASN A 234 -23.80 -6.20 9.20
C ASN A 234 -24.56 -6.61 10.48
N ILE A 235 -24.70 -5.70 11.45
CA ILE A 235 -25.45 -5.95 12.69
C ILE A 235 -26.92 -6.27 12.41
N LEU A 236 -27.58 -5.47 11.57
CA LEU A 236 -28.98 -5.69 11.19
C LEU A 236 -29.12 -7.00 10.42
N GLY A 237 -28.23 -7.24 9.45
CA GLY A 237 -28.23 -8.46 8.65
C GLY A 237 -28.06 -9.72 9.49
N ARG A 238 -27.21 -9.71 10.53
CA ARG A 238 -27.10 -10.81 11.49
C ARG A 238 -28.35 -10.98 12.34
N ARG A 239 -28.90 -9.87 12.85
CA ARG A 239 -30.13 -9.87 13.65
C ARG A 239 -31.31 -10.50 12.88
N TYR A 240 -31.42 -10.21 11.58
CA TYR A 240 -32.47 -10.73 10.71
C TYR A 240 -32.07 -12.00 9.95
N LYS A 241 -30.90 -12.61 10.24
CA LYS A 241 -30.37 -13.81 9.56
C LYS A 241 -30.27 -13.69 8.03
N LEU A 242 -29.95 -12.50 7.54
CA LEU A 242 -29.76 -12.18 6.12
C LEU A 242 -28.31 -12.38 5.65
N VAL A 243 -27.34 -12.39 6.57
CA VAL A 243 -25.91 -12.50 6.22
C VAL A 243 -25.50 -13.96 6.17
N GLU A 244 -25.17 -14.43 4.98
CA GLU A 244 -24.52 -15.73 4.80
C GLU A 244 -23.07 -15.68 5.29
N ARG A 245 -22.64 -16.71 6.03
CA ARG A 245 -21.28 -16.77 6.57
C ARG A 245 -20.19 -16.77 5.49
N GLN A 246 -20.51 -17.22 4.27
CA GLN A 246 -19.58 -17.33 3.13
C GLN A 246 -19.35 -16.00 2.39
N SER A 247 -20.20 -14.98 2.60
CA SER A 247 -20.11 -13.69 1.88
C SER A 247 -19.14 -12.67 2.51
N PHE A 248 -18.38 -13.06 3.55
CA PHE A 248 -17.50 -12.13 4.27
C PHE A 248 -16.46 -11.49 3.35
N LEU A 249 -15.81 -12.28 2.48
CA LEU A 249 -14.83 -11.78 1.51
C LEU A 249 -15.44 -10.78 0.53
N ALA A 250 -16.63 -11.07 0.02
CA ALA A 250 -17.35 -10.16 -0.85
C ALA A 250 -17.68 -8.84 -0.14
N HIS A 251 -17.92 -8.88 1.18
CA HIS A 251 -18.13 -7.68 1.99
C HIS A 251 -16.87 -6.83 2.11
N VAL A 252 -15.70 -7.45 2.36
CA VAL A 252 -14.40 -6.76 2.47
C VAL A 252 -14.06 -6.06 1.15
N PHE A 253 -14.09 -6.81 0.04
CA PHE A 253 -13.80 -6.25 -1.29
C PHE A 253 -14.84 -5.23 -1.72
N GLY A 254 -16.13 -5.52 -1.49
CA GLY A 254 -17.23 -4.61 -1.83
C GLY A 254 -17.14 -3.30 -1.06
N MET A 255 -16.79 -3.34 0.23
CA MET A 255 -16.57 -2.15 1.03
C MET A 255 -15.35 -1.37 0.54
N ALA A 256 -14.21 -2.02 0.33
CA ALA A 256 -13.00 -1.36 -0.14
C ALA A 256 -13.21 -0.64 -1.49
N LEU A 257 -13.76 -1.35 -2.49
CA LEU A 257 -14.04 -0.79 -3.81
C LEU A 257 -15.15 0.28 -3.75
N GLY A 258 -16.16 0.08 -2.91
CA GLY A 258 -17.26 1.01 -2.72
C GLY A 258 -16.81 2.34 -2.11
N VAL A 259 -15.99 2.30 -1.05
CA VAL A 259 -15.46 3.50 -0.39
C VAL A 259 -14.52 4.24 -1.32
N VAL A 260 -13.49 3.57 -1.85
CA VAL A 260 -12.50 4.22 -2.72
C VAL A 260 -13.18 4.84 -3.94
N GLY A 261 -14.13 4.14 -4.57
CA GLY A 261 -14.86 4.67 -5.72
C GLY A 261 -15.74 5.86 -5.36
N THR A 262 -16.56 5.76 -4.30
CA THR A 262 -17.48 6.85 -3.93
C THR A 262 -16.78 8.11 -3.47
N VAL A 263 -15.69 7.98 -2.70
CA VAL A 263 -14.93 9.14 -2.20
C VAL A 263 -14.12 9.79 -3.32
N THR A 264 -13.51 8.99 -4.19
CA THR A 264 -12.78 9.52 -5.36
C THR A 264 -13.71 10.27 -6.33
N LEU A 265 -14.98 9.83 -6.49
CA LEU A 265 -15.97 10.54 -7.29
C LEU A 265 -16.31 11.95 -6.77
N VAL A 266 -16.20 12.16 -5.45
CA VAL A 266 -16.37 13.48 -4.82
C VAL A 266 -15.09 14.33 -4.92
N GLY A 267 -14.02 13.77 -5.51
CA GLY A 267 -12.73 14.42 -5.70
C GLY A 267 -11.89 14.48 -4.44
N SER A 268 -12.13 13.57 -3.48
CA SER A 268 -11.43 13.46 -2.20
C SER A 268 -10.51 12.23 -2.17
N GLU A 269 -9.63 12.14 -1.19
CA GLU A 269 -8.68 11.04 -1.05
C GLU A 269 -9.38 9.72 -0.64
N GLY A 270 -9.37 8.72 -1.52
CA GLY A 270 -10.13 7.48 -1.37
C GLY A 270 -9.39 6.34 -0.66
N VAL A 271 -8.05 6.35 -0.60
CA VAL A 271 -7.26 5.28 0.03
C VAL A 271 -7.33 5.40 1.55
N LEU A 272 -7.07 6.58 2.10
CA LEU A 272 -7.30 6.95 3.50
C LEU A 272 -8.74 6.69 3.92
N ALA A 273 -9.71 7.07 3.07
CA ALA A 273 -11.11 6.82 3.37
C ALA A 273 -11.41 5.32 3.51
N SER A 274 -10.79 4.48 2.68
CA SER A 274 -10.87 3.02 2.78
C SER A 274 -10.27 2.52 4.09
N THR A 275 -9.09 2.99 4.50
CA THR A 275 -8.51 2.67 5.81
C THR A 275 -9.45 3.04 6.95
N VAL A 276 -9.97 4.28 6.95
CA VAL A 276 -10.89 4.77 7.98
C VAL A 276 -12.20 3.99 8.00
N ALA A 277 -12.71 3.59 6.83
CA ALA A 277 -13.90 2.75 6.73
C ALA A 277 -13.68 1.37 7.36
N GLY A 278 -12.53 0.74 7.10
CA GLY A 278 -12.12 -0.51 7.75
C GLY A 278 -12.06 -0.37 9.28
N ILE A 279 -11.46 0.72 9.78
CA ILE A 279 -11.36 1.01 11.22
C ILE A 279 -12.75 1.22 11.84
N ALA A 280 -13.61 2.01 11.20
CA ALA A 280 -14.96 2.27 11.69
C ALA A 280 -15.83 1.00 11.72
N PHE A 281 -15.62 0.11 10.75
CA PHE A 281 -16.27 -1.19 10.68
C PHE A 281 -15.87 -2.09 11.85
N THR A 282 -14.56 -2.19 12.18
CA THR A 282 -14.06 -3.08 13.24
C THR A 282 -14.09 -2.53 14.65
N ALA A 283 -14.28 -1.22 14.83
CA ALA A 283 -14.10 -0.55 16.12
C ALA A 283 -14.82 -1.22 17.31
N ARG A 284 -15.94 -1.93 17.13
CA ARG A 284 -16.54 -2.69 18.25
C ARG A 284 -17.13 -4.05 17.85
N GLU A 285 -16.51 -4.74 16.90
CA GLU A 285 -16.79 -6.15 16.64
C GLU A 285 -15.76 -7.03 17.39
N PRO A 286 -16.17 -8.13 18.07
CA PRO A 286 -15.24 -9.02 18.77
C PRO A 286 -14.29 -9.73 17.80
N ALA A 287 -13.03 -9.93 18.20
CA ALA A 287 -12.00 -10.59 17.39
C ALA A 287 -12.26 -12.09 17.11
N GLU A 288 -13.22 -12.73 17.79
CA GLU A 288 -13.50 -14.17 17.67
C GLU A 288 -13.99 -14.63 16.28
N GLU A 289 -14.33 -13.71 15.37
CA GLU A 289 -14.68 -14.05 13.98
C GLU A 289 -13.48 -14.04 13.01
N ALA A 290 -12.25 -13.96 13.56
CA ALA A 290 -10.99 -14.00 12.84
C ALA A 290 -10.71 -15.32 12.08
N GLU A 291 -11.43 -16.40 12.37
CA GLU A 291 -11.25 -17.68 11.66
C GLU A 291 -11.62 -17.62 10.15
N LYS A 292 -12.15 -16.50 9.65
CA LYS A 292 -12.42 -16.30 8.21
C LYS A 292 -11.25 -15.71 7.41
N TYR A 293 -10.09 -15.48 8.03
CA TYR A 293 -8.96 -14.78 7.39
C TYR A 293 -8.18 -15.61 6.36
N GLU A 294 -8.21 -16.95 6.38
CA GLU A 294 -7.44 -17.75 5.41
C GLU A 294 -7.92 -17.62 3.96
N ALA A 295 -9.22 -17.40 3.74
CA ALA A 295 -9.76 -17.23 2.39
C ALA A 295 -9.55 -15.79 1.83
N ARG A 296 -9.07 -14.85 2.66
CA ARG A 296 -8.77 -13.46 2.28
C ARG A 296 -7.45 -13.34 1.50
N ALA A 297 -6.43 -14.05 1.97
CA ALA A 297 -5.09 -14.03 1.39
C ALA A 297 -5.09 -14.47 -0.08
N GLY A 298 -5.95 -15.43 -0.47
CA GLY A 298 -6.00 -15.94 -1.84
C GLY A 298 -6.45 -14.89 -2.87
N ILE A 299 -7.54 -14.15 -2.58
CA ILE A 299 -8.07 -13.14 -3.52
C ILE A 299 -7.19 -11.88 -3.52
N GLU A 300 -6.66 -11.50 -2.35
CA GLU A 300 -5.72 -10.40 -2.21
C GLU A 300 -4.43 -10.65 -3.01
N ALA A 301 -3.87 -11.86 -2.93
CA ALA A 301 -2.71 -12.23 -3.75
C ALA A 301 -3.01 -12.13 -5.26
N ILE A 302 -4.21 -12.53 -5.71
CA ILE A 302 -4.59 -12.43 -7.13
C ILE A 302 -4.58 -10.97 -7.60
N ILE A 303 -5.23 -10.06 -6.87
CA ILE A 303 -5.35 -8.67 -7.31
C ILE A 303 -3.98 -7.97 -7.27
N VAL A 304 -3.17 -8.26 -6.25
CA VAL A 304 -1.80 -7.75 -6.09
C VAL A 304 -0.89 -8.23 -7.20
N MET A 305 -0.82 -9.55 -7.41
CA MET A 305 0.02 -10.12 -8.47
C MET A 305 -0.40 -9.60 -9.84
N THR A 306 -1.70 -9.47 -10.09
CA THR A 306 -2.22 -8.92 -11.35
C THR A 306 -1.73 -7.48 -11.55
N TYR A 307 -1.84 -6.64 -10.52
CA TYR A 307 -1.37 -5.27 -10.58
C TYR A 307 0.15 -5.20 -10.81
N PHE A 308 0.95 -6.00 -10.10
CA PHE A 308 2.41 -5.93 -10.24
C PHE A 308 2.95 -6.52 -11.54
N VAL A 309 2.27 -7.52 -12.14
CA VAL A 309 2.55 -7.94 -13.52
C VAL A 309 2.29 -6.78 -14.49
N PHE A 310 1.16 -6.08 -14.34
CA PHE A 310 0.86 -4.90 -15.15
C PHE A 310 1.87 -3.76 -14.92
N PHE A 311 2.21 -3.49 -13.66
CA PHE A 311 3.20 -2.48 -13.25
C PHE A 311 4.58 -2.75 -13.87
N GLY A 312 5.07 -3.99 -13.80
CA GLY A 312 6.34 -4.38 -14.43
C GLY A 312 6.35 -4.18 -15.94
N ALA A 313 5.21 -4.37 -16.61
CA ALA A 313 5.08 -4.18 -18.06
C ALA A 313 5.07 -2.71 -18.49
N ILE A 314 4.75 -1.76 -17.59
CA ILE A 314 4.65 -0.33 -17.92
C ILE A 314 5.88 0.49 -17.51
N LEU A 315 6.88 -0.10 -16.84
CA LEU A 315 8.05 0.63 -16.37
C LEU A 315 8.84 1.29 -17.52
N PRO A 316 9.30 2.55 -17.38
CA PRO A 316 9.94 3.30 -18.45
C PRO A 316 11.43 2.99 -18.57
N TYR A 317 11.79 1.75 -18.91
CA TYR A 317 13.19 1.26 -18.93
C TYR A 317 14.17 2.14 -19.71
N LYS A 318 13.76 2.64 -20.88
CA LYS A 318 14.62 3.52 -21.71
C LYS A 318 15.05 4.80 -20.99
N ARG A 319 14.21 5.33 -20.09
CA ARG A 319 14.51 6.53 -19.30
C ARG A 319 15.51 6.24 -18.17
N TRP A 320 15.68 4.99 -17.77
CA TRP A 320 16.64 4.62 -16.72
C TRP A 320 18.08 4.80 -17.19
N ASP A 321 18.35 4.52 -18.47
CA ASP A 321 19.65 4.75 -19.08
C ASP A 321 19.98 6.25 -19.12
N GLU A 322 18.98 7.09 -19.46
CA GLU A 322 19.11 8.54 -19.46
C GLU A 322 19.40 9.12 -18.08
N ILE A 323 18.82 8.56 -17.01
CA ILE A 323 19.06 8.96 -15.61
C ILE A 323 20.38 8.38 -15.07
N GLY A 324 20.82 7.24 -15.61
CA GLY A 324 22.00 6.50 -15.21
C GLY A 324 21.66 5.43 -14.18
N VAL A 325 21.70 4.15 -14.60
CA VAL A 325 21.38 2.99 -13.76
C VAL A 325 22.16 2.98 -12.45
N TRP A 326 23.45 3.35 -12.46
CA TRP A 326 24.26 3.40 -11.24
C TRP A 326 23.72 4.40 -10.20
N ARG A 327 23.14 5.52 -10.62
CA ARG A 327 22.53 6.51 -9.71
C ARG A 327 21.23 5.98 -9.12
N LEU A 328 20.43 5.31 -9.95
CA LEU A 328 19.21 4.64 -9.50
C LEU A 328 19.54 3.53 -8.49
N SER A 329 20.55 2.69 -8.77
CA SER A 329 20.99 1.65 -7.86
C SER A 329 21.53 2.22 -6.54
N LEU A 330 22.38 3.25 -6.61
CA LEU A 330 22.91 3.92 -5.42
C LEU A 330 21.79 4.58 -4.60
N PHE A 331 20.84 5.24 -5.26
CA PHE A 331 19.68 5.83 -4.61
C PHE A 331 18.82 4.77 -3.91
N SER A 332 18.51 3.67 -4.58
CA SER A 332 17.74 2.56 -3.99
C SER A 332 18.44 1.97 -2.76
N LEU A 333 19.76 1.74 -2.83
CA LEU A 333 20.53 1.26 -1.68
C LEU A 333 20.53 2.29 -0.55
N ALA A 334 20.76 3.56 -0.85
CA ALA A 334 20.73 4.63 0.15
C ALA A 334 19.36 4.73 0.83
N VAL A 335 18.27 4.62 0.08
CA VAL A 335 16.90 4.62 0.64
C VAL A 335 16.69 3.41 1.55
N ILE A 336 17.10 2.20 1.15
CA ILE A 336 16.95 0.98 1.98
C ILE A 336 17.64 1.14 3.35
N PHE A 337 18.87 1.67 3.38
CA PHE A 337 19.66 1.74 4.62
C PHE A 337 19.41 3.01 5.43
N LEU A 338 19.22 4.16 4.78
CA LEU A 338 19.22 5.47 5.45
C LEU A 338 17.83 6.06 5.66
N ARG A 339 16.80 5.63 4.92
CA ARG A 339 15.47 6.23 5.03
C ARG A 339 14.85 6.01 6.40
N ARG A 340 14.80 4.75 6.86
CA ARG A 340 13.97 4.34 8.00
C ARG A 340 14.75 4.11 9.28
N MET A 341 15.89 3.41 9.24
CA MET A 341 16.65 3.08 10.46
C MET A 341 17.03 4.32 11.28
N PRO A 342 17.60 5.40 10.70
CA PRO A 342 17.96 6.58 11.48
C PRO A 342 16.76 7.28 12.10
N ALA A 343 15.65 7.34 11.37
CA ALA A 343 14.44 8.02 11.80
C ALA A 343 13.73 7.27 12.94
N VAL A 344 13.67 5.93 12.87
CA VAL A 344 13.13 5.09 13.94
C VAL A 344 14.01 5.14 15.18
N ILE A 345 15.34 5.07 15.04
CA ILE A 345 16.26 5.20 16.19
C ILE A 345 16.11 6.55 16.89
N LEU A 346 15.93 7.63 16.11
CA LEU A 346 15.74 8.98 16.65
C LEU A 346 14.40 9.10 17.41
N LEU A 347 13.34 8.49 16.88
CA LEU A 347 11.97 8.65 17.40
C LEU A 347 11.51 7.54 18.35
N SER A 348 12.25 6.44 18.45
CA SER A 348 11.88 5.28 19.29
C SER A 348 11.58 5.61 20.75
N PRO A 349 12.25 6.57 21.43
CA PRO A 349 11.93 6.89 22.82
C PRO A 349 10.52 7.47 23.01
N TRP A 350 9.91 7.97 21.94
CA TRP A 350 8.57 8.56 21.99
C TRP A 350 7.49 7.60 21.50
N ILE A 351 7.81 6.41 21.01
CA ILE A 351 6.85 5.45 20.49
C ILE A 351 6.58 4.39 21.57
N PRO A 352 5.46 4.46 22.32
CA PRO A 352 5.20 3.54 23.44
C PRO A 352 5.14 2.07 23.01
N ALA A 353 4.71 1.80 21.77
CA ALA A 353 4.66 0.44 21.22
C ALA A 353 6.05 -0.13 20.88
N LEU A 354 7.10 0.69 20.88
CA LEU A 354 8.51 0.27 20.70
C LEU A 354 9.29 0.31 22.02
N ASP A 355 8.63 0.67 23.13
CA ASP A 355 9.28 0.79 24.42
C ASP A 355 9.87 -0.58 24.81
N PRO A 356 11.19 -0.68 25.10
CA PRO A 356 11.82 -1.92 25.51
C PRO A 356 11.43 -2.29 26.95
N HIS A 357 10.15 -2.50 27.20
CA HIS A 357 9.62 -3.01 28.45
C HIS A 357 8.89 -4.33 28.18
N GLU A 358 9.71 -5.38 27.99
CA GLU A 358 9.60 -6.75 28.55
C GLU A 358 10.28 -7.79 27.64
N ASP A 359 10.12 -7.70 26.31
CA ASP A 359 10.51 -8.83 25.45
C ASP A 359 12.02 -8.98 25.20
N PHE A 360 12.78 -7.90 25.00
CA PHE A 360 14.21 -8.02 24.65
C PHE A 360 15.07 -8.62 25.78
N ARG A 361 14.61 -8.51 27.04
CA ARG A 361 15.25 -9.15 28.20
C ARG A 361 14.79 -10.59 28.38
N VAL A 362 13.51 -10.88 28.14
CA VAL A 362 12.94 -12.24 28.26
C VAL A 362 13.49 -13.18 27.17
N THR A 363 13.70 -12.69 25.95
CA THR A 363 14.32 -13.49 24.88
C THR A 363 15.79 -13.83 25.17
N LEU A 364 16.50 -13.00 25.93
CA LEU A 364 17.89 -13.27 26.33
C LEU A 364 17.98 -14.17 27.58
N THR A 365 16.99 -14.15 28.48
CA THR A 365 16.98 -15.00 29.68
C THR A 365 16.41 -16.41 29.43
N ASN A 366 15.58 -16.59 28.40
CA ASN A 366 15.00 -17.91 28.06
C ASN A 366 15.87 -18.76 27.12
N VAL A 367 17.04 -18.25 26.68
CA VAL A 367 18.03 -19.03 25.91
C VAL A 367 19.06 -19.71 26.83
N SER A 368 18.93 -19.54 28.15
CA SER A 368 19.81 -20.15 29.17
C SER A 368 19.07 -21.07 30.15
N GLY A 369 18.01 -21.74 29.70
CA GLY A 369 17.25 -22.74 30.48
C GLY A 369 17.22 -24.09 29.80
#